data_AF-A0A1Q5PZA9-F1
#
_entry.id   AF-A0A1Q5PZA9-F1
#
_cell.length_a   1.000
_cell.length_b   1.000
_cell.length_c   1.000
_cell.angle_alpha   90.00
_cell.angle_beta   90.00
_cell.angle_gamma   90.00
#
_symmetry.space_group_name_H-M   'P 1'
#
loop_
_entity.id
_entity.type
_entity.pdbx_description
1 polymer ?
#
loop_
_entity_poly.entity_id
_entity_poly.type
_entity_poly.pdbx_seq_one_letter_code
_entity_poly.pdbx_strand_id
1 'polypeptide(L)'
;MELHVAGPGGYIADLVGAFGGVDLLLLLVALGVVAVILLIVYRSPILPIAVLATDLFALCGAALLVYQLAANEILTLDGQSQGITSILVIGATTDYSLLLVARYREALSEHELPRDAMVAALKGATPAIVASGATVIVGLLALLLSGLSATRSLGPIATIGIVAALLAALTLLPALLLILGKRSRGFFWPSIPRTDSEHREKHRLWSAVARFVARRDRMVWIGTALLLIAASALAPTFKANGTSDSDILIRGSDAVSGNQVLEDHFPAGAVQPVQVIVTEDEASSVADAIADLDGVEDVKPYADMP
;
A
#
# COMPACT_ATOMS: atom_id res chain seq x y z
N MET A 1 -1.12 -19.60 -36.29
CA MET A 1 -1.97 -18.40 -36.29
C MET A 1 -2.18 -18.09 -34.83
N GLU A 2 -1.42 -17.14 -34.30
CA GLU A 2 -1.58 -16.65 -32.93
C GLU A 2 -2.59 -15.51 -32.99
N LEU A 3 -3.60 -15.58 -32.12
CA LEU A 3 -4.66 -14.59 -32.02
C LEU A 3 -4.33 -13.73 -30.80
N HIS A 4 -4.16 -12.43 -31.02
CA HIS A 4 -3.87 -11.47 -29.95
C HIS A 4 -5.05 -10.52 -29.74
N VAL A 5 -5.43 -10.27 -28.50
CA VAL A 5 -6.47 -9.29 -28.15
C VAL A 5 -5.82 -7.94 -27.86
N ALA A 6 -6.02 -6.96 -28.75
CA ALA A 6 -5.38 -5.64 -28.68
C ALA A 6 -6.37 -4.48 -28.43
N GLY A 7 -5.84 -3.24 -28.39
CA GLY A 7 -6.62 -2.02 -28.19
C GLY A 7 -6.98 -1.70 -26.73
N PRO A 8 -7.72 -0.60 -26.48
CA PRO A 8 -7.97 -0.08 -25.14
C PRO A 8 -8.69 -1.07 -24.21
N GLY A 9 -9.64 -1.83 -24.76
CA GLY A 9 -10.36 -2.87 -24.02
C GLY A 9 -9.45 -4.04 -23.62
N GLY A 10 -8.51 -4.45 -24.48
CA GLY A 10 -7.50 -5.46 -24.18
C GLY A 10 -6.55 -5.02 -23.08
N TYR A 11 -6.08 -3.77 -23.12
CA TYR A 11 -5.25 -3.19 -22.05
C TYR A 11 -5.96 -3.15 -20.70
N ILE A 12 -7.21 -2.67 -20.67
CA ILE A 12 -8.00 -2.63 -19.43
C ILE A 12 -8.24 -4.05 -18.91
N ALA A 13 -8.53 -5.02 -19.79
CA ALA A 13 -8.71 -6.41 -19.40
C ALA A 13 -7.44 -7.04 -18.84
N ASP A 14 -6.27 -6.78 -19.44
CA ASP A 14 -4.97 -7.24 -18.94
C ASP A 14 -4.61 -6.58 -17.60
N LEU A 15 -4.85 -5.27 -17.44
CA LEU A 15 -4.67 -4.56 -16.17
C LEU A 15 -5.57 -5.14 -15.08
N VAL A 16 -6.87 -5.26 -15.35
CA VAL A 16 -7.83 -5.83 -14.40
C VAL A 16 -7.50 -7.29 -14.10
N GLY A 17 -7.09 -8.09 -15.09
CA GLY A 17 -6.67 -9.47 -14.90
C GLY A 17 -5.41 -9.59 -14.04
N ALA A 18 -4.43 -8.70 -14.25
CA ALA A 18 -3.19 -8.62 -13.48
C ALA A 18 -3.44 -8.27 -12.00
N PHE A 19 -4.51 -7.53 -11.68
CA PHE A 19 -4.90 -7.26 -10.30
C PHE A 19 -5.90 -8.30 -9.74
N GLY A 20 -6.79 -8.84 -10.58
CA GLY A 20 -7.88 -9.73 -10.17
C GLY A 20 -7.44 -11.16 -9.81
N GLY A 21 -6.45 -11.73 -10.51
CA GLY A 21 -5.90 -13.05 -10.19
C GLY A 21 -4.89 -13.05 -9.03
N VAL A 22 -4.45 -11.86 -8.62
CA VAL A 22 -3.26 -11.66 -7.81
C VAL A 22 -3.60 -11.32 -6.35
N ASP A 23 -4.84 -10.93 -6.05
CA ASP A 23 -5.30 -10.58 -4.70
C ASP A 23 -5.05 -11.69 -3.68
N LEU A 24 -5.39 -12.95 -3.98
CA LEU A 24 -5.17 -14.05 -3.03
C LEU A 24 -3.69 -14.45 -2.94
N LEU A 25 -2.96 -14.46 -4.07
CA LEU A 25 -1.55 -14.84 -4.08
C LEU A 25 -0.69 -13.81 -3.34
N LEU A 26 -0.87 -12.51 -3.63
CA LEU A 26 -0.16 -11.45 -2.91
C LEU A 26 -0.49 -11.45 -1.44
N LEU A 27 -1.77 -11.63 -1.08
CA LEU A 27 -2.18 -11.72 0.32
C LEU A 27 -1.50 -12.90 1.02
N LEU A 28 -1.47 -14.09 0.40
CA LEU A 28 -0.82 -15.26 0.98
C LEU A 28 0.70 -15.09 1.09
N VAL A 29 1.35 -14.50 0.09
CA VAL A 29 2.79 -14.22 0.12
C VAL A 29 3.11 -13.19 1.20
N ALA A 30 2.34 -12.10 1.28
CA ALA A 30 2.53 -11.07 2.29
C ALA A 30 2.34 -11.62 3.71
N LEU A 31 1.22 -12.32 3.97
CA LEU A 31 0.98 -12.98 5.25
C LEU A 31 2.05 -14.04 5.55
N GLY A 32 2.53 -14.78 4.55
CA GLY A 32 3.60 -15.76 4.71
C GLY A 32 4.94 -15.12 5.11
N VAL A 33 5.33 -14.03 4.46
CA VAL A 33 6.55 -13.26 4.81
C VAL A 33 6.41 -12.68 6.21
N VAL A 34 5.28 -12.05 6.54
CA VAL A 34 5.00 -11.54 7.89
C VAL A 34 5.08 -12.68 8.91
N ALA A 35 4.43 -13.82 8.65
CA ALA A 35 4.46 -14.99 9.52
C ALA A 35 5.89 -15.46 9.80
N VAL A 36 6.74 -15.54 8.76
CA VAL A 36 8.15 -15.94 8.87
C VAL A 36 8.94 -14.92 9.70
N ILE A 37 8.78 -13.62 9.44
CA ILE A 37 9.44 -12.56 10.20
C ILE A 37 9.02 -12.63 11.68
N LEU A 38 7.73 -12.75 11.96
CA LEU A 38 7.21 -12.86 13.33
C LEU A 38 7.71 -14.14 14.02
N LEU A 39 7.78 -15.25 13.30
CA LEU A 39 8.32 -16.50 13.82
C LEU A 39 9.81 -16.37 14.16
N ILE A 40 10.60 -15.64 13.36
CA ILE A 40 12.02 -15.37 13.65
C ILE A 40 12.16 -14.43 14.86
N VAL A 41 11.38 -13.35 14.91
CA VAL A 41 11.47 -12.32 15.96
C VAL A 41 11.02 -12.86 17.32
N TYR A 42 9.90 -13.57 17.36
CA TYR A 42 9.28 -14.00 18.61
C TYR A 42 9.50 -15.47 18.96
N ARG A 43 10.01 -16.27 18.02
CA ARG A 43 10.35 -17.70 18.21
C ARG A 43 9.19 -18.56 18.76
N SER A 44 7.95 -18.09 18.62
CA SER A 44 6.72 -18.71 19.12
C SER A 44 5.66 -18.68 18.01
N PRO A 45 5.06 -19.82 17.62
CA PRO A 45 4.15 -19.90 16.49
C PRO A 45 2.75 -19.33 16.77
N ILE A 46 2.39 -19.11 18.03
CA ILE A 46 1.06 -18.64 18.42
C ILE A 46 0.92 -17.12 18.26
N LEU A 47 2.01 -16.37 18.47
CA LEU A 47 2.08 -14.93 18.27
C LEU A 47 1.77 -14.52 16.82
N PRO A 48 2.44 -15.10 15.80
CA PRO A 48 2.11 -14.88 14.41
C PRO A 48 0.63 -15.13 14.11
N ILE A 49 0.04 -16.22 14.63
CA ILE A 49 -1.38 -16.53 14.37
C ILE A 49 -2.30 -15.45 14.91
N ALA A 50 -2.06 -14.95 16.14
CA ALA A 50 -2.88 -13.89 16.71
C ALA A 50 -2.75 -12.55 15.96
N VAL A 51 -1.53 -12.20 15.52
CA VAL A 51 -1.28 -10.99 14.72
C VAL A 51 -1.93 -11.12 13.35
N LEU A 52 -1.67 -12.21 12.62
CA LEU A 52 -2.24 -12.43 11.28
C LEU A 52 -3.77 -12.52 11.32
N ALA A 53 -4.36 -13.09 12.37
CA ALA A 53 -5.81 -13.08 12.56
C ALA A 53 -6.34 -11.65 12.78
N THR A 54 -5.58 -10.82 13.48
CA THR A 54 -5.91 -9.39 13.68
C THR A 54 -5.78 -8.62 12.36
N ASP A 55 -4.72 -8.87 11.59
CA ASP A 55 -4.49 -8.26 10.27
C ASP A 55 -5.63 -8.60 9.30
N LEU A 56 -6.01 -9.88 9.23
CA LEU A 56 -7.10 -10.33 8.36
C LEU A 56 -8.44 -9.77 8.80
N PHE A 57 -8.69 -9.68 10.11
CA PHE A 57 -9.90 -9.05 10.63
C PHE A 57 -9.97 -7.56 10.29
N ALA A 58 -8.86 -6.83 10.45
CA ALA A 58 -8.76 -5.42 10.05
C ALA A 58 -9.04 -5.26 8.55
N LEU A 59 -8.44 -6.11 7.72
CA LEU A 59 -8.63 -6.11 6.28
C LEU A 59 -10.08 -6.39 5.88
N CYS A 60 -10.70 -7.43 6.44
CA CYS A 60 -12.11 -7.74 6.19
C CYS A 60 -13.02 -6.61 6.67
N GLY A 61 -12.77 -6.03 7.84
CA GLY A 61 -13.54 -4.90 8.37
C GLY A 61 -13.44 -3.67 7.47
N ALA A 62 -12.23 -3.33 7.00
CA ALA A 62 -12.01 -2.26 6.04
C ALA A 62 -12.72 -2.54 4.71
N ALA A 63 -12.56 -3.74 4.16
CA ALA A 63 -13.16 -4.14 2.89
C ALA A 63 -14.70 -4.07 2.94
N LEU A 64 -15.32 -4.52 4.03
CA LEU A 64 -16.78 -4.42 4.22
C LEU A 64 -17.25 -2.98 4.26
N LEU A 65 -16.56 -2.10 5.00
CA LEU A 65 -16.91 -0.68 5.08
C LEU A 65 -16.73 0.03 3.73
N VAL A 66 -15.61 -0.22 3.05
CA VAL A 66 -15.33 0.36 1.74
C VAL A 66 -16.35 -0.14 0.71
N TYR A 67 -16.64 -1.43 0.68
CA TYR A 67 -17.66 -2.02 -0.19
C TYR A 67 -19.02 -1.37 0.05
N GLN A 68 -19.42 -1.18 1.30
CA GLN A 68 -20.69 -0.54 1.63
C GLN A 68 -20.75 0.92 1.20
N LEU A 69 -19.65 1.68 1.33
CA LEU A 69 -19.58 3.06 0.86
C LEU A 69 -19.60 3.15 -0.67
N ALA A 70 -18.93 2.21 -1.34
CA ALA A 70 -18.94 2.11 -2.80
C ALA A 70 -20.32 1.75 -3.36
N ALA A 71 -21.03 0.82 -2.69
CA ALA A 71 -22.40 0.46 -3.04
C ALA A 71 -23.39 1.63 -2.91
N ASN A 72 -23.05 2.67 -2.14
CA ASN A 72 -23.83 3.90 -2.00
C ASN A 72 -23.28 5.04 -2.89
N GLU A 73 -22.41 4.74 -3.86
CA GLU A 73 -21.81 5.73 -4.79
C GLU A 73 -20.99 6.83 -4.10
N ILE A 74 -20.56 6.62 -2.84
CA ILE A 74 -19.75 7.59 -2.09
C ILE A 74 -18.27 7.48 -2.49
N LEU A 75 -17.81 6.27 -2.79
CA LEU A 75 -16.44 5.97 -3.16
C LEU A 75 -16.40 5.17 -4.47
N THR A 76 -15.45 5.51 -5.35
CA THR A 76 -15.16 4.73 -6.54
C THR A 76 -14.16 3.63 -6.18
N LEU A 77 -14.53 2.38 -6.43
CA LEU A 77 -13.62 1.24 -6.28
C LEU A 77 -12.77 1.08 -7.53
N ASP A 78 -11.46 0.94 -7.30
CA ASP A 78 -10.49 0.59 -8.32
C ASP A 78 -9.58 -0.53 -7.77
N GLY A 79 -9.22 -1.48 -8.63
CA GLY A 79 -8.43 -2.65 -8.25
C GLY A 79 -7.04 -2.27 -7.73
N GLN A 80 -6.45 -1.19 -8.24
CA GLN A 80 -5.16 -0.69 -7.76
C GLN A 80 -5.26 -0.18 -6.32
N SER A 81 -6.29 0.63 -6.02
CA SER A 81 -6.54 1.17 -4.67
C SER A 81 -6.81 0.05 -3.65
N GLN A 82 -7.51 -1.00 -4.06
CA GLN A 82 -7.74 -2.19 -3.23
C GLN A 82 -6.44 -2.92 -2.90
N GLY A 83 -5.61 -3.19 -3.91
CA GLY A 83 -4.32 -3.85 -3.73
C GLY A 83 -3.39 -3.09 -2.78
N ILE A 84 -3.23 -1.77 -3.00
CA ILE A 84 -2.38 -0.92 -2.14
C ILE A 84 -2.91 -0.87 -0.71
N THR A 85 -4.23 -0.70 -0.55
CA THR A 85 -4.86 -0.65 0.78
C THR A 85 -4.68 -1.97 1.53
N SER A 86 -4.77 -3.11 0.86
CA SER A 86 -4.61 -4.41 1.51
C SER A 86 -3.22 -4.58 2.14
N ILE A 87 -2.16 -4.26 1.39
CA ILE A 87 -0.77 -4.33 1.86
C ILE A 87 -0.55 -3.32 3.00
N LEU A 88 -1.08 -2.11 2.84
CA LEU A 88 -0.97 -1.06 3.84
C LEU A 88 -1.64 -1.45 5.16
N VAL A 89 -2.85 -2.03 5.12
CA VAL A 89 -3.59 -2.48 6.31
C VAL A 89 -2.86 -3.60 7.01
N ILE A 90 -2.37 -4.61 6.28
CA ILE A 90 -1.61 -5.72 6.87
C ILE A 90 -0.35 -5.19 7.55
N GLY A 91 0.44 -4.36 6.85
CA GLY A 91 1.67 -3.79 7.40
C GLY A 91 1.42 -2.93 8.64
N ALA A 92 0.47 -2.01 8.57
CA ALA A 92 0.13 -1.13 9.68
C ALA A 92 -0.43 -1.91 10.89
N THR A 93 -1.32 -2.87 10.65
CA THR A 93 -1.90 -3.70 11.74
C THR A 93 -0.83 -4.56 12.39
N THR A 94 0.09 -5.13 11.60
CA THR A 94 1.25 -5.86 12.13
C THR A 94 2.10 -4.92 12.99
N ASP A 95 2.52 -3.76 12.50
CA ASP A 95 3.38 -2.83 13.25
C ASP A 95 2.76 -2.38 14.59
N TYR A 96 1.46 -2.03 14.58
CA TYR A 96 0.73 -1.67 15.80
C TYR A 96 0.64 -2.85 16.77
N SER A 97 0.39 -4.04 16.23
CA SER A 97 0.35 -5.28 17.00
C SER A 97 1.71 -5.61 17.63
N LEU A 98 2.81 -5.41 16.89
CA LEU A 98 4.16 -5.64 17.39
C LEU A 98 4.51 -4.71 18.55
N LEU A 99 4.18 -3.42 18.43
CA LEU A 99 4.39 -2.45 19.50
C LEU A 99 3.61 -2.83 20.76
N LEU A 100 2.34 -3.21 20.61
CA LEU A 100 1.51 -3.63 21.73
C LEU A 100 2.01 -4.94 22.36
N VAL A 101 2.37 -5.94 21.55
CA VAL A 101 2.92 -7.22 22.02
C VAL A 101 4.24 -7.01 22.75
N ALA A 102 5.14 -6.15 22.25
CA ALA A 102 6.40 -5.82 22.90
C ALA A 102 6.15 -5.21 24.28
N ARG A 103 5.24 -4.23 24.37
CA ARG A 103 4.86 -3.60 25.65
C ARG A 103 4.16 -4.57 26.59
N TYR A 104 3.34 -5.47 26.06
CA TYR A 104 2.68 -6.51 26.85
C TYR A 104 3.68 -7.51 27.43
N ARG A 105 4.70 -7.89 26.65
CA ARG A 105 5.78 -8.76 27.11
C ARG A 105 6.60 -8.10 28.22
N GLU A 106 6.90 -6.81 28.09
CA GLU A 106 7.56 -6.04 29.15
C GLU A 106 6.68 -6.00 30.41
N ALA A 107 5.40 -5.63 30.29
CA ALA A 107 4.48 -5.52 31.42
C ALA A 107 4.23 -6.86 32.15
N LEU A 108 4.30 -7.99 31.44
CA LEU A 108 4.23 -9.34 32.02
C LEU A 108 5.41 -9.69 32.94
N SER A 109 6.54 -9.00 32.84
CA SER A 109 7.64 -9.14 33.81
C SER A 109 7.41 -8.36 35.11
N GLU A 110 6.50 -7.38 35.09
CA GLU A 110 6.25 -6.49 36.23
C GLU A 110 4.94 -6.80 36.97
N HIS A 111 4.00 -7.52 36.33
CA HIS A 111 2.67 -7.79 36.87
C HIS A 111 2.39 -9.29 36.94
N GLU A 112 1.80 -9.75 38.04
CA GLU A 112 1.47 -11.17 38.24
C GLU A 112 0.27 -11.64 37.41
N LEU A 113 -0.74 -10.78 37.26
CA LEU A 113 -1.96 -11.08 36.52
C LEU A 113 -1.86 -10.64 35.05
N PRO A 114 -2.10 -11.53 34.07
CA PRO A 114 -2.03 -11.19 32.64
C PRO A 114 -2.95 -10.05 32.20
N ARG A 115 -4.07 -9.86 32.91
CA ARG A 115 -5.00 -8.75 32.68
C ARG A 115 -4.39 -7.41 33.05
N ASP A 116 -3.71 -7.34 34.20
CA ASP A 116 -3.14 -6.10 34.70
C ASP A 116 -1.94 -5.69 33.84
N ALA A 117 -1.13 -6.67 33.40
CA ALA A 117 -0.09 -6.47 32.40
C ALA A 117 -0.67 -5.90 31.08
N MET A 118 -1.82 -6.40 30.61
CA MET A 118 -2.44 -5.92 29.37
C MET A 118 -2.94 -4.48 29.53
N VAL A 119 -3.54 -4.14 30.68
CA VAL A 119 -3.97 -2.76 30.95
C VAL A 119 -2.78 -1.80 30.99
N ALA A 120 -1.67 -2.19 31.63
CA ALA A 120 -0.44 -1.40 31.65
C ALA A 120 0.13 -1.22 30.23
N ALA A 121 0.18 -2.31 29.44
CA ALA A 121 0.65 -2.27 28.07
C ALA A 121 -0.20 -1.38 27.17
N LEU A 122 -1.53 -1.47 27.26
CA LEU A 122 -2.44 -0.59 26.52
C LEU A 122 -2.24 0.87 26.90
N LYS A 123 -2.13 1.19 28.20
CA LYS A 123 -1.87 2.58 28.65
C LYS A 123 -0.55 3.12 28.10
N GLY A 124 0.49 2.30 28.02
CA GLY A 124 1.80 2.70 27.50
C GLY A 124 1.87 2.77 25.97
N ALA A 125 1.22 1.85 25.26
CA ALA A 125 1.33 1.71 23.81
C ALA A 125 0.32 2.57 23.03
N THR A 126 -0.90 2.75 23.56
CA THR A 126 -2.00 3.41 22.83
C THR A 126 -1.64 4.82 22.36
N PRO A 127 -1.04 5.71 23.17
CA PRO A 127 -0.68 7.05 22.70
C PRO A 127 0.28 7.02 21.51
N ALA A 128 1.26 6.11 21.51
CA ALA A 128 2.22 5.97 20.42
C ALA A 128 1.57 5.38 19.15
N ILE A 129 0.75 4.34 19.31
CA ILE A 129 0.03 3.69 18.20
C ILE A 129 -0.95 4.66 17.54
N VAL A 130 -1.77 5.37 18.34
CA VAL A 130 -2.74 6.35 17.84
C VAL A 130 -2.02 7.54 17.19
N ALA A 131 -0.93 8.05 17.77
CA ALA A 131 -0.14 9.11 17.15
C ALA A 131 0.42 8.67 15.79
N SER A 132 0.97 7.46 15.70
CA SER A 132 1.48 6.91 14.44
C SER A 132 0.38 6.68 13.42
N GLY A 133 -0.78 6.19 13.82
CA GLY A 133 -1.90 6.00 12.89
C GLY A 133 -2.50 7.32 12.42
N ALA A 134 -2.60 8.31 13.32
CA ALA A 134 -3.11 9.63 12.98
C ALA A 134 -2.24 10.34 11.94
N THR A 135 -0.91 10.25 12.02
CA THR A 135 -0.03 10.85 11.01
C THR A 135 -0.18 10.19 9.65
N VAL A 136 -0.34 8.87 9.61
CA VAL A 136 -0.62 8.15 8.35
C VAL A 136 -1.98 8.56 7.78
N ILE A 137 -3.02 8.64 8.61
CA ILE A 137 -4.36 9.09 8.19
C ILE A 137 -4.30 10.50 7.58
N VAL A 138 -3.62 11.44 8.24
CA VAL A 138 -3.48 12.81 7.72
C VAL A 138 -2.72 12.82 6.39
N GLY A 139 -1.66 12.02 6.25
CA GLY A 139 -0.92 11.89 5.00
C GLY A 139 -1.76 11.30 3.86
N LEU A 140 -2.57 10.28 4.15
CA LEU A 140 -3.47 9.67 3.16
C LEU A 140 -4.61 10.61 2.75
N LEU A 141 -5.17 11.36 3.70
CA LEU A 141 -6.20 12.36 3.40
C LEU A 141 -5.65 13.51 2.54
N ALA A 142 -4.36 13.82 2.59
CA ALA A 142 -3.75 14.79 1.69
C ALA A 142 -3.85 14.38 0.21
N LEU A 143 -3.99 13.09 -0.10
CA LEU A 143 -4.21 12.59 -1.47
C LEU A 143 -5.53 13.09 -2.08
N LEU A 144 -6.48 13.53 -1.26
CA LEU A 144 -7.72 14.15 -1.73
C LEU A 144 -7.47 15.43 -2.55
N LEU A 145 -6.33 16.08 -2.32
CA LEU A 145 -5.89 17.26 -3.07
C LEU A 145 -5.42 16.93 -4.50
N SER A 146 -5.25 15.64 -4.84
CA SER A 146 -4.82 15.24 -6.17
C SER A 146 -5.89 15.49 -7.24
N GLY A 147 -5.46 15.92 -8.43
CA GLY A 147 -6.32 16.06 -9.61
C GLY A 147 -6.58 14.73 -10.34
N LEU A 148 -5.80 13.68 -10.03
CA LEU A 148 -5.97 12.35 -10.61
C LEU A 148 -6.98 11.56 -9.77
N SER A 149 -8.06 11.09 -10.41
CA SER A 149 -9.15 10.34 -9.76
C SER A 149 -8.64 9.08 -9.05
N ALA A 150 -7.73 8.32 -9.67
CA ALA A 150 -7.11 7.14 -9.07
C ALA A 150 -6.40 7.46 -7.75
N THR A 151 -5.57 8.52 -7.72
CA THR A 151 -4.87 8.97 -6.50
C THR A 151 -5.82 9.50 -5.45
N ARG A 152 -6.82 10.28 -5.87
CA ARG A 152 -7.83 10.86 -4.98
C ARG A 152 -8.67 9.78 -4.30
N SER A 153 -9.06 8.73 -5.04
CA SER A 153 -9.86 7.62 -4.53
C SER A 153 -9.11 6.79 -3.47
N LEU A 154 -7.79 6.66 -3.60
CA LEU A 154 -6.96 5.91 -2.67
C LEU A 154 -6.95 6.51 -1.26
N GLY A 155 -7.00 7.85 -1.13
CA GLY A 155 -6.92 8.54 0.16
C GLY A 155 -7.97 8.08 1.18
N PRO A 156 -9.28 8.20 0.88
CA PRO A 156 -10.35 7.72 1.75
C PRO A 156 -10.33 6.20 1.99
N ILE A 157 -10.09 5.41 0.93
CA ILE A 157 -10.08 3.94 1.01
C ILE A 157 -8.98 3.48 1.97
N ALA A 158 -7.76 3.99 1.79
CA ALA A 158 -6.63 3.67 2.65
C ALA A 158 -6.82 4.19 4.08
N THR A 159 -7.44 5.37 4.25
CA THR A 159 -7.76 5.94 5.57
C THR A 159 -8.69 5.03 6.36
N ILE A 160 -9.75 4.52 5.74
CA ILE A 160 -10.67 3.54 6.36
C ILE A 160 -9.89 2.28 6.77
N GLY A 161 -8.97 1.83 5.90
CA GLY A 161 -8.05 0.73 6.20
C GLY A 161 -7.24 0.96 7.48
N ILE A 162 -6.57 2.11 7.61
CA ILE A 162 -5.76 2.43 8.80
C ILE A 162 -6.61 2.56 10.06
N VAL A 163 -7.82 3.13 9.96
CA VAL A 163 -8.75 3.19 11.09
C VAL A 163 -9.15 1.78 11.54
N ALA A 164 -9.46 0.89 10.60
CA ALA A 164 -9.75 -0.51 10.91
C ALA A 164 -8.54 -1.22 11.54
N ALA A 165 -7.32 -0.96 11.06
CA ALA A 165 -6.08 -1.47 11.63
C ALA A 165 -5.88 -1.04 13.08
N LEU A 166 -6.08 0.26 13.38
CA LEU A 166 -6.00 0.80 14.74
C LEU A 166 -7.03 0.14 15.66
N LEU A 167 -8.28 0.03 15.20
CA LEU A 167 -9.35 -0.59 15.99
C LEU A 167 -9.05 -2.07 16.26
N ALA A 168 -8.64 -2.84 15.24
CA ALA A 168 -8.31 -4.24 15.39
C ALA A 168 -7.11 -4.46 16.34
N ALA A 169 -6.03 -3.69 16.17
CA ALA A 169 -4.84 -3.80 17.01
C ALA A 169 -5.09 -3.42 18.47
N LEU A 170 -5.98 -2.43 18.74
CA LEU A 170 -6.27 -1.98 20.10
C LEU A 170 -7.43 -2.71 20.78
N THR A 171 -8.19 -3.53 20.06
CA THR A 171 -9.37 -4.24 20.63
C THR A 171 -9.25 -5.75 20.47
N LEU A 172 -9.14 -6.24 19.23
CA LEU A 172 -9.13 -7.66 18.92
C LEU A 172 -7.83 -8.33 19.39
N LEU A 173 -6.68 -7.72 19.13
CA LEU A 173 -5.40 -8.30 19.56
C LEU A 173 -5.33 -8.49 21.09
N PRO A 174 -5.64 -7.48 21.94
CA PRO A 174 -5.73 -7.70 23.38
C PRO A 174 -6.66 -8.85 23.77
N ALA A 175 -7.84 -8.94 23.14
CA ALA A 175 -8.81 -9.99 23.42
C ALA A 175 -8.25 -11.38 23.06
N LEU A 176 -7.64 -11.52 21.88
CA LEU A 176 -6.98 -12.75 21.45
C LEU A 176 -5.84 -13.12 22.41
N LEU A 177 -4.96 -12.17 22.74
CA LEU A 177 -3.84 -12.43 23.65
C LEU A 177 -4.30 -12.82 25.07
N LEU A 178 -5.41 -12.27 25.56
CA LEU A 178 -5.98 -12.64 26.87
C LEU A 178 -6.69 -14.01 26.85
N ILE A 179 -7.42 -14.33 25.79
CA ILE A 179 -8.12 -15.63 25.63
C ILE A 179 -7.10 -16.75 25.46
N LEU A 180 -6.12 -16.57 24.57
CA LEU A 180 -5.01 -17.50 24.37
C LEU A 180 -4.05 -17.50 25.58
N GLY A 181 -4.15 -16.46 26.43
CA GLY A 181 -3.25 -16.18 27.54
C GLY A 181 -3.40 -17.04 28.80
N LYS A 182 -4.42 -17.91 28.94
CA LYS A 182 -4.47 -18.88 30.06
C LYS A 182 -3.31 -19.90 30.03
N ARG A 183 -2.60 -20.02 28.91
CA ARG A 183 -1.33 -20.76 28.73
C ARG A 183 -0.08 -19.85 28.60
N SER A 184 -0.20 -18.54 28.86
CA SER A 184 0.74 -17.49 28.40
C SER A 184 2.18 -17.57 28.90
N ARG A 185 2.47 -18.22 30.03
CA ARG A 185 3.88 -18.36 30.46
C ARG A 185 4.70 -19.26 29.53
N GLY A 186 4.05 -20.17 28.79
CA GLY A 186 4.68 -20.96 27.73
C GLY A 186 4.72 -20.27 26.36
N PHE A 187 4.04 -19.13 26.20
CA PHE A 187 3.92 -18.38 24.94
C PHE A 187 5.20 -17.61 24.56
N PHE A 188 6.03 -17.30 25.55
CA PHE A 188 7.33 -16.63 25.40
C PHE A 188 8.52 -17.59 25.49
N TRP A 189 8.32 -18.89 25.24
CA TRP A 189 9.40 -19.86 25.16
C TRP A 189 10.39 -19.45 24.04
N PRO A 190 11.71 -19.28 24.30
CA PRO A 190 12.47 -19.70 25.49
C PRO A 190 12.75 -18.59 26.52
N SER A 191 12.50 -17.32 26.22
CA SER A 191 12.76 -16.20 27.15
C SER A 191 11.50 -15.81 27.90
N ILE A 192 11.09 -16.68 28.82
CA ILE A 192 10.02 -16.46 29.78
C ILE A 192 10.43 -15.26 30.64
N PRO A 193 9.69 -14.13 30.60
CA PRO A 193 9.97 -13.00 31.46
C PRO A 193 9.81 -13.45 32.91
N ARG A 194 10.91 -13.51 33.66
CA ARG A 194 10.91 -13.74 35.11
C ARG A 194 10.95 -12.39 35.80
N THR A 195 10.13 -12.23 36.82
CA THR A 195 9.97 -11.04 37.68
C THR A 195 11.26 -10.56 38.39
N ASP A 196 12.39 -11.24 38.18
CA ASP A 196 13.63 -11.05 38.93
C ASP A 196 14.87 -10.89 38.03
N SER A 197 14.66 -10.57 36.75
CA SER A 197 15.77 -10.42 35.80
C SER A 197 15.85 -9.00 35.30
N GLU A 198 16.92 -8.29 35.71
CA GLU A 198 17.41 -7.07 35.07
C GLU A 198 17.68 -7.34 33.58
N HIS A 199 16.64 -7.37 32.73
CA HIS A 199 16.78 -7.49 31.29
C HIS A 199 17.22 -6.16 30.70
N ARG A 200 18.44 -5.73 31.07
CA ARG A 200 19.27 -4.88 30.21
C ARG A 200 20.05 -5.80 29.27
N GLU A 201 19.36 -6.45 28.33
CA GLU A 201 20.05 -6.90 27.12
C GLU A 201 20.45 -5.64 26.33
N LYS A 202 21.59 -5.07 26.71
CA LYS A 202 22.26 -4.02 25.94
C LYS A 202 22.67 -4.66 24.63
N HIS A 203 21.83 -4.57 23.60
CA HIS A 203 22.22 -4.93 22.24
C HIS A 203 23.55 -4.21 21.93
N ARG A 204 24.66 -4.98 21.90
CA ARG A 204 26.02 -4.42 21.84
C ARG A 204 26.24 -3.60 20.57
N LEU A 205 25.61 -4.02 19.48
CA LEU A 205 25.61 -3.33 18.19
C LEU A 205 24.82 -2.01 18.27
N TRP A 206 23.54 -2.05 18.67
CA TRP A 206 22.72 -0.84 18.77
C TRP A 206 23.28 0.19 19.76
N SER A 207 23.82 -0.27 20.89
CA SER A 207 24.49 0.62 21.85
C SER A 207 25.84 1.17 21.34
N ALA A 208 26.53 0.46 20.45
CA ALA A 208 27.72 0.99 19.77
C ALA A 208 27.34 2.03 18.72
N VAL A 209 26.30 1.78 17.90
CA VAL A 209 25.78 2.72 16.91
C VAL A 209 25.27 3.99 17.59
N ALA A 210 24.44 3.88 18.62
CA ALA A 210 23.93 5.03 19.37
C ALA A 210 25.07 5.87 19.99
N ARG A 211 26.10 5.22 20.56
CA ARG A 211 27.29 5.92 21.07
C ARG A 211 28.11 6.57 19.97
N PHE A 212 28.23 5.95 18.80
CA PHE A 212 28.93 6.53 17.65
C PHE A 212 28.20 7.78 17.15
N VAL A 213 26.89 7.69 16.94
CA VAL A 213 26.05 8.80 16.51
C VAL A 213 26.09 9.93 17.55
N ALA A 214 25.97 9.62 18.85
CA ALA A 214 26.03 10.63 19.90
C ALA A 214 27.41 11.32 20.01
N ARG A 215 28.51 10.62 19.71
CA ARG A 215 29.86 11.20 19.75
C ARG A 215 30.22 12.01 18.50
N ARG A 216 29.57 11.75 17.37
CA ARG A 216 29.86 12.37 16.07
C ARG A 216 28.60 12.90 15.39
N ASP A 217 27.69 13.43 16.19
CA ASP A 217 26.38 13.95 15.78
C ASP A 217 26.46 14.90 14.57
N ARG A 218 27.38 15.87 14.60
CA ARG A 218 27.59 16.83 13.50
C ARG A 218 28.05 16.15 12.21
N MET A 219 29.00 15.21 12.30
CA MET A 219 29.49 14.49 11.11
C MET A 219 28.40 13.59 10.52
N VAL A 220 27.63 12.92 11.38
CA VAL A 220 26.56 12.01 10.96
C VAL A 220 25.44 12.77 10.28
N TRP A 221 24.94 13.85 10.89
CA TRP A 221 23.87 14.63 10.27
C TRP A 221 24.34 15.36 9.00
N ILE A 222 25.53 15.98 8.99
CA ILE A 222 26.07 16.62 7.77
C ILE A 222 26.28 15.59 6.65
N GLY A 223 26.88 14.45 6.97
CA GLY A 223 27.11 13.39 5.98
C GLY A 223 25.80 12.83 5.42
N THR A 224 24.80 12.60 6.28
CA THR A 224 23.49 12.12 5.85
C THR A 224 22.76 13.17 5.01
N ALA A 225 22.82 14.45 5.40
CA ALA A 225 22.22 15.54 4.65
C ALA A 225 22.87 15.70 3.26
N LEU A 226 24.21 15.67 3.19
CA LEU A 226 24.93 15.71 1.91
C LEU A 226 24.58 14.52 1.01
N LEU A 227 24.48 13.31 1.58
CA LEU A 227 24.08 12.12 0.84
C LEU A 227 22.66 12.25 0.29
N LEU A 228 21.71 12.72 1.10
CA LEU A 228 20.32 12.94 0.67
C LEU A 228 20.24 14.04 -0.39
N ILE A 229 20.97 15.15 -0.24
CA ILE A 229 21.04 16.22 -1.26
C ILE A 229 21.61 15.68 -2.57
N ALA A 230 22.68 14.88 -2.51
CA ALA A 230 23.26 14.24 -3.70
C ALA A 230 22.27 13.27 -4.36
N ALA A 231 21.53 12.48 -3.58
CA ALA A 231 20.47 11.62 -4.11
C ALA A 231 19.31 12.43 -4.72
N SER A 232 18.97 13.58 -4.15
CA SER A 232 17.96 14.49 -4.67
C SER A 232 18.40 15.27 -5.91
N ALA A 233 19.70 15.34 -6.22
CA ALA A 233 20.22 16.08 -7.37
C ALA A 233 19.70 15.55 -8.73
N LEU A 234 19.23 14.29 -8.76
CA LEU A 234 18.63 13.69 -9.94
C LEU A 234 17.13 13.98 -10.09
N ALA A 235 16.48 14.59 -9.10
CA ALA A 235 15.04 14.90 -9.18
C ALA A 235 14.63 15.74 -10.41
N PRO A 236 15.42 16.73 -10.89
CA PRO A 236 15.10 17.47 -12.11
C PRO A 236 15.17 16.65 -13.40
N THR A 237 15.80 15.46 -13.37
CA THR A 237 15.87 14.57 -14.54
C THR A 237 14.59 13.75 -14.72
N PHE A 238 13.64 13.85 -13.79
CA PHE A 238 12.36 13.18 -13.86
C PHE A 238 11.54 13.68 -15.07
N LYS A 239 11.23 12.78 -16.00
CA LYS A 239 10.40 13.06 -17.17
C LYS A 239 8.94 12.83 -16.81
N ALA A 240 8.14 13.89 -16.79
CA ALA A 240 6.72 13.84 -16.43
C ALA A 240 5.77 13.73 -17.65
N ASN A 241 6.29 13.35 -18.81
CA ASN A 241 5.58 13.44 -20.09
C ASN A 241 4.51 12.34 -20.30
N GLY A 242 4.11 11.63 -19.24
CA GLY A 242 3.29 10.43 -19.34
C GLY A 242 4.10 9.18 -19.72
N THR A 243 3.51 8.02 -19.48
CA THR A 243 4.05 6.70 -19.86
C THR A 243 3.06 6.10 -20.84
N SER A 244 3.53 5.53 -21.96
CA SER A 244 2.65 4.88 -22.93
C SER A 244 2.03 3.62 -22.31
N ASP A 245 0.81 3.26 -22.69
CA ASP A 245 0.11 2.09 -22.12
C ASP A 245 0.93 0.79 -22.29
N SER A 246 1.71 0.69 -23.37
CA SER A 246 2.66 -0.40 -23.64
C SER A 246 3.81 -0.49 -22.66
N ASP A 247 4.26 0.64 -22.11
CA ASP A 247 5.38 0.69 -21.16
C ASP A 247 4.96 0.35 -19.71
N ILE A 248 3.64 0.35 -19.42
CA ILE A 248 3.10 0.06 -18.08
C ILE A 248 3.12 -1.46 -17.80
N LEU A 249 2.94 -2.31 -18.81
CA LEU A 249 2.94 -3.76 -18.66
C LEU A 249 4.34 -4.37 -18.81
N ILE A 250 4.97 -4.64 -17.68
CA ILE A 250 6.30 -5.27 -17.60
C ILE A 250 6.17 -6.78 -17.84
N ARG A 251 6.06 -7.18 -19.12
CA ARG A 251 6.25 -8.50 -19.77
C ARG A 251 5.05 -8.89 -20.66
N GLY A 252 5.34 -9.05 -21.96
CA GLY A 252 4.61 -9.89 -22.94
C GLY A 252 3.14 -10.16 -22.68
N SER A 253 2.35 -9.09 -22.49
CA SER A 253 0.90 -9.24 -22.42
C SER A 253 0.35 -9.43 -23.83
N ASP A 254 -0.80 -10.08 -23.92
CA ASP A 254 -1.43 -10.34 -25.22
C ASP A 254 -1.86 -9.02 -25.88
N ALA A 255 -2.24 -8.03 -25.07
CA ALA A 255 -2.51 -6.67 -25.53
C ALA A 255 -1.27 -5.91 -26.02
N VAL A 256 -0.12 -6.03 -25.36
CA VAL A 256 1.13 -5.39 -25.82
C VAL A 256 1.59 -6.01 -27.14
N SER A 257 1.56 -7.35 -27.23
CA SER A 257 1.97 -8.09 -28.44
C SER A 257 1.00 -7.79 -29.59
N GLY A 258 -0.30 -7.75 -29.32
CA GLY A 258 -1.32 -7.39 -30.29
C GLY A 258 -1.18 -5.95 -30.79
N ASN A 259 -0.86 -4.98 -29.93
CA ASN A 259 -0.62 -3.60 -30.36
C ASN A 259 0.65 -3.45 -31.20
N GLN A 260 1.73 -4.18 -30.91
CA GLN A 260 2.90 -4.21 -31.80
C GLN A 260 2.54 -4.72 -33.20
N VAL A 261 1.72 -5.78 -33.28
CA VAL A 261 1.24 -6.28 -34.58
C VAL A 261 0.38 -5.22 -35.31
N LEU A 262 -0.44 -4.46 -34.57
CA LEU A 262 -1.21 -3.34 -35.13
C LEU A 262 -0.31 -2.21 -35.62
N GLU A 263 0.72 -1.81 -34.87
CA GLU A 263 1.69 -0.80 -35.27
C GLU A 263 2.49 -1.22 -36.52
N ASP A 264 2.85 -2.50 -36.64
CA ASP A 264 3.62 -3.02 -37.77
C ASP A 264 2.79 -3.09 -39.07
N HIS A 265 1.48 -3.29 -38.97
CA HIS A 265 0.60 -3.59 -40.12
C HIS A 265 -0.38 -2.47 -40.48
N PHE A 266 -0.63 -1.51 -39.58
CA PHE A 266 -1.57 -0.42 -39.80
C PHE A 266 -0.88 0.94 -39.61
N PRO A 267 -1.20 1.96 -40.43
CA PRO A 267 -0.66 3.30 -40.27
C PRO A 267 -1.07 3.90 -38.93
N ALA A 268 -0.18 4.75 -38.38
CA ALA A 268 -0.40 5.42 -37.11
C ALA A 268 -1.72 6.21 -37.11
N GLY A 269 -2.53 6.05 -36.07
CA GLY A 269 -3.83 6.73 -35.94
C GLY A 269 -5.02 5.98 -36.55
N ALA A 270 -4.83 4.90 -37.32
CA ALA A 270 -5.95 4.11 -37.86
C ALA A 270 -6.79 3.41 -36.78
N VAL A 271 -6.16 3.09 -35.65
CA VAL A 271 -6.76 2.34 -34.52
C VAL A 271 -7.18 3.29 -33.41
N GLN A 272 -6.43 4.37 -33.23
CA GLN A 272 -6.63 5.37 -32.18
C GLN A 272 -6.40 6.77 -32.77
N PRO A 273 -7.40 7.32 -33.51
CA PRO A 273 -7.24 8.60 -34.19
C PRO A 273 -7.16 9.74 -33.17
N VAL A 274 -6.45 10.81 -33.54
CA VAL A 274 -6.46 12.06 -32.76
C VAL A 274 -7.85 12.67 -32.86
N GLN A 275 -8.50 12.85 -31.70
CA GLN A 275 -9.80 13.49 -31.62
C GLN A 275 -9.61 14.99 -31.34
N VAL A 276 -10.21 15.81 -32.20
CA VAL A 276 -10.23 17.27 -32.04
C VAL A 276 -11.67 17.68 -31.79
N ILE A 277 -11.92 18.24 -30.61
CA ILE A 277 -13.25 18.68 -30.19
C ILE A 277 -13.35 20.18 -30.43
N VAL A 278 -14.27 20.57 -31.31
CA VAL A 278 -14.55 21.97 -31.66
C VAL A 278 -16.05 22.22 -31.61
N THR A 279 -16.42 23.50 -31.54
CA THR A 279 -17.82 23.88 -31.69
C THR A 279 -18.28 23.64 -33.13
N GLU A 280 -19.58 23.39 -33.31
CA GLU A 280 -20.15 22.97 -34.60
C GLU A 280 -19.90 24.00 -35.72
N ASP A 281 -19.85 25.28 -35.38
CA ASP A 281 -19.57 26.39 -36.29
C ASP A 281 -18.12 26.44 -36.79
N GLU A 282 -17.18 25.87 -36.03
CA GLU A 282 -15.75 25.82 -36.36
C GLU A 282 -15.33 24.46 -36.96
N ALA A 283 -16.23 23.47 -37.00
CA ALA A 283 -15.91 22.11 -37.42
C ALA A 283 -15.30 22.02 -38.82
N SER A 284 -15.90 22.72 -39.80
CA SER A 284 -15.43 22.70 -41.18
C SER A 284 -14.08 23.41 -41.35
N SER A 285 -13.92 24.59 -40.72
CA SER A 285 -12.67 25.37 -40.86
C SER A 285 -11.49 24.67 -40.19
N VAL A 286 -11.71 24.02 -39.05
CA VAL A 286 -10.69 23.23 -38.35
C VAL A 286 -10.37 21.95 -39.12
N ALA A 287 -11.37 21.27 -39.68
CA ALA A 287 -11.14 20.08 -40.50
C ALA A 287 -10.25 20.38 -41.71
N ASP A 288 -10.53 21.47 -42.44
CA ASP A 288 -9.72 21.91 -43.58
C ASP A 288 -8.29 22.26 -43.15
N ALA A 289 -8.13 22.99 -42.03
CA ALA A 289 -6.81 23.36 -41.51
C ALA A 289 -5.98 22.14 -41.07
N ILE A 290 -6.61 21.09 -40.55
CA ILE A 290 -5.94 19.85 -40.15
C ILE A 290 -5.61 18.99 -41.36
N ALA A 291 -6.48 18.95 -42.39
CA ALA A 291 -6.23 18.19 -43.61
C ALA A 291 -4.98 18.67 -44.37
N ASP A 292 -4.62 19.95 -44.22
CA ASP A 292 -3.41 20.55 -44.80
C ASP A 292 -2.11 20.27 -44.00
N LEU A 293 -2.19 19.62 -42.83
CA LEU A 293 -1.00 19.31 -42.02
C LEU A 293 -0.25 18.08 -42.56
N ASP A 294 1.07 18.22 -42.67
CA ASP A 294 1.95 17.10 -43.02
C ASP A 294 1.81 15.94 -42.00
N GLY A 295 1.49 14.75 -42.51
CA GLY A 295 1.32 13.52 -41.71
C GLY A 295 -0.12 13.16 -41.37
N VAL A 296 -1.11 13.93 -41.81
CA VAL A 296 -2.54 13.60 -41.70
C VAL A 296 -3.00 12.85 -42.96
N GLU A 297 -3.43 11.59 -42.81
CA GLU A 297 -3.95 10.78 -43.94
C GLU A 297 -5.44 11.03 -44.24
N ASP A 298 -6.27 11.19 -43.21
CA ASP A 298 -7.72 11.32 -43.34
C ASP A 298 -8.29 12.17 -42.19
N VAL A 299 -9.27 13.02 -42.51
CA VAL A 299 -10.01 13.84 -41.53
C VAL A 299 -11.49 13.62 -41.76
N LYS A 300 -12.18 13.12 -40.72
CA LYS A 300 -13.63 12.88 -40.76
C LYS A 300 -14.32 13.69 -39.68
N PRO A 301 -15.00 14.80 -40.02
CA PRO A 301 -15.84 15.48 -39.06
C PRO A 301 -16.99 14.54 -38.67
N TYR A 302 -17.17 14.36 -37.37
CA TYR A 302 -18.21 13.53 -36.79
C TYR A 302 -18.91 14.35 -35.71
N ALA A 303 -20.21 14.56 -35.88
CA ALA A 303 -21.08 15.07 -34.83
C ALA A 303 -21.82 13.86 -34.28
N ASP A 304 -21.67 13.56 -32.98
CA ASP A 304 -22.60 12.66 -32.30
C ASP A 304 -23.99 13.28 -32.46
N MET A 305 -24.80 12.72 -33.39
CA MET A 305 -26.22 13.00 -33.36
C MET A 305 -26.81 12.32 -32.12
N PRO A 306 -27.71 13.01 -31.40
CA PRO A 306 -28.21 12.58 -30.09
C PRO A 306 -28.90 11.21 -30.09
#